data_AF-R9KL67-F1
#
_entry.id   AF-R9KL67-F1
#
_cell.length_a   1.000
_cell.length_b   1.000
_cell.length_c   1.000
_cell.angle_alpha   90.00
_cell.angle_beta   90.00
_cell.angle_gamma   90.00
#
_symmetry.space_group_name_H-M   'P 1'
#
loop_
_entity.id
_entity.type
_entity.pdbx_description
1 polymer ?
#
loop_
_entity_poly.entity_id
_entity_poly.type
_entity_poly.pdbx_seq_one_letter_code
_entity_poly.pdbx_strand_id
1 'polypeptide(L)'
;MGYDFYRRNGICTRCGKKSSEQGSVLCADCAKYKKEDYNLCKDLKICVRCHKNPAEPNKVMCLECADKDSEQSRKNRQRNSEKQKKRDLGKYNRLKEMGICTYCKHEKAVTGKTKCAKCLAKIRNKRNAKKADIERSERVAYGICYICGKDKVMNGKGVCEKCYEKRTESIGKIMYLPGSDFWRNENKLIFVNGGGK
;
A
#
# COMPACT_ATOMS: atom_id res chain seq x y z
N MET A 1 30.27 -11.91 9.72
CA MET A 1 29.51 -13.19 9.70
C MET A 1 28.04 -12.88 9.99
N GLY A 2 27.10 -13.37 9.17
CA GLY A 2 25.67 -13.00 9.26
C GLY A 2 24.85 -13.87 10.22
N TYR A 3 23.64 -13.42 10.56
CA TYR A 3 22.69 -14.12 11.46
C TYR A 3 22.38 -15.57 11.02
N ASP A 4 22.34 -15.82 9.70
CA ASP A 4 22.10 -17.15 9.14
C ASP A 4 23.22 -18.16 9.41
N PHE A 5 24.46 -17.69 9.61
CA PHE A 5 25.59 -18.55 9.93
C PHE A 5 25.41 -19.20 11.31
N TYR A 6 25.11 -18.41 12.33
CA TYR A 6 24.89 -18.89 13.70
C TYR A 6 23.69 -19.84 13.78
N ARG A 7 22.60 -19.49 13.08
CA ARG A 7 21.39 -20.33 13.00
C ARG A 7 21.67 -21.70 12.39
N ARG A 8 22.41 -21.76 11.27
CA ARG A 8 22.69 -23.03 10.56
C ARG A 8 23.67 -23.92 11.32
N ASN A 9 24.65 -23.32 11.99
CA ASN A 9 25.66 -24.06 12.74
C ASN A 9 25.20 -24.40 14.17
N GLY A 10 24.00 -23.98 14.57
CA GLY A 10 23.48 -24.19 15.92
C GLY A 10 24.39 -23.55 16.97
N ILE A 11 24.77 -22.28 16.77
CA ILE A 11 25.65 -21.52 17.66
C ILE A 11 24.87 -20.36 18.25
N CYS A 12 24.96 -20.20 19.57
CA CYS A 12 24.38 -19.07 20.30
C CYS A 12 25.08 -17.77 19.91
N THR A 13 24.33 -16.77 19.44
CA THR A 13 24.87 -15.45 19.05
C THR A 13 25.33 -14.62 20.24
N ARG A 14 24.99 -15.02 21.47
CA ARG A 14 25.31 -14.28 22.69
C ARG A 14 26.54 -14.82 23.42
N CYS A 15 26.63 -16.15 23.57
CA CYS A 15 27.70 -16.79 24.34
C CYS A 15 28.60 -17.70 23.50
N GLY A 16 28.31 -17.90 22.21
CA GLY A 16 29.11 -18.73 21.31
C GLY A 16 29.01 -20.24 21.53
N LYS A 17 28.27 -20.71 22.55
CA LYS A 17 28.05 -22.14 22.82
C LYS A 17 27.05 -22.76 21.83
N LYS A 18 27.08 -24.08 21.69
CA LYS A 18 26.07 -24.81 20.89
C LYS A 18 24.66 -24.48 21.39
N SER A 19 23.74 -24.20 20.47
CA SER A 19 22.34 -23.97 20.77
C SER A 19 21.69 -25.29 21.18
N SER A 20 20.65 -25.18 22.01
CA SER A 20 19.89 -26.33 22.51
C SER A 20 19.06 -27.04 21.42
N GLU A 21 18.73 -26.32 20.34
CA GLU A 21 17.92 -26.81 19.22
C GLU A 21 18.51 -26.35 17.88
N GLN A 22 18.36 -27.16 16.83
CA GLN A 22 18.71 -26.79 15.46
C GLN A 22 17.81 -25.64 14.97
N GLY A 23 18.42 -24.54 14.50
CA GLY A 23 17.69 -23.35 14.05
C GLY A 23 17.47 -22.27 15.12
N SER A 24 17.78 -22.55 16.39
CA SER A 24 17.84 -21.53 17.44
C SER A 24 19.14 -20.73 17.35
N VAL A 25 19.05 -19.42 17.57
CA VAL A 25 20.22 -18.52 17.65
C VAL A 25 20.66 -18.23 19.09
N LEU A 26 19.95 -18.77 20.09
CA LEU A 26 20.30 -18.67 21.50
C LEU A 26 20.28 -20.05 22.14
N CYS A 27 21.20 -20.33 23.07
CA CYS A 27 21.07 -21.48 23.95
C CYS A 27 19.92 -21.25 24.97
N ALA A 28 19.42 -22.33 25.57
CA ALA A 28 18.33 -22.28 26.55
C ALA A 28 18.59 -21.27 27.68
N ASP A 29 19.81 -21.26 28.23
CA ASP A 29 20.18 -20.34 29.32
C ASP A 29 20.14 -18.87 28.88
N CYS A 30 20.70 -18.55 27.71
CA CYS A 30 20.68 -17.19 27.18
C CYS A 30 19.26 -16.73 26.79
N ALA A 31 18.41 -17.67 26.37
CA ALA A 31 17.00 -17.39 26.12
C ALA A 31 16.24 -17.12 27.43
N LYS A 32 16.49 -17.92 28.47
CA LYS A 32 15.92 -17.74 29.82
C LYS A 32 16.33 -16.40 30.41
N TYR A 33 17.63 -16.10 30.44
CA TYR A 33 18.15 -14.81 30.90
C TYR A 33 17.47 -13.65 30.17
N LYS A 34 17.37 -13.71 28.84
CA LYS A 34 16.77 -12.63 28.04
C LYS A 34 15.30 -12.36 28.43
N LYS A 35 14.57 -13.42 28.77
CA LYS A 35 13.17 -13.32 29.23
C LYS A 35 13.09 -12.70 30.62
N GLU A 36 13.95 -13.11 31.54
CA GLU A 36 14.02 -12.58 32.91
C GLU A 36 14.40 -11.09 32.90
N ASP A 37 15.42 -10.72 32.13
CA ASP A 37 15.89 -9.36 31.93
C ASP A 37 14.80 -8.44 31.35
N TYR A 38 14.03 -8.93 30.37
CA TYR A 38 12.86 -8.22 29.83
C TYR A 38 11.79 -7.97 30.90
N ASN A 39 11.45 -8.99 31.69
CA ASN A 39 10.44 -8.87 32.75
C ASN A 39 10.92 -7.89 33.83
N LEU A 40 12.18 -7.99 34.26
CA LEU A 40 12.78 -7.10 35.24
C LEU A 40 12.71 -5.63 34.78
N CYS A 41 13.11 -5.33 33.55
CA CYS A 41 13.00 -3.97 33.00
C CYS A 41 11.54 -3.50 32.94
N LYS A 42 10.60 -4.37 32.54
CA LYS A 42 9.16 -4.04 32.46
C LYS A 42 8.56 -3.73 33.84
N ASP A 43 8.96 -4.47 34.87
CA ASP A 43 8.46 -4.31 36.24
C ASP A 43 9.05 -3.05 36.89
N LEU A 44 10.36 -2.80 36.69
CA LEU A 44 11.05 -1.59 37.15
C LEU A 44 10.75 -0.33 36.32
N LYS A 45 9.88 -0.42 35.30
CA LYS A 45 9.56 0.68 34.38
C LYS A 45 10.82 1.29 33.72
N ILE A 46 11.76 0.43 33.35
CA ILE A 46 12.96 0.77 32.59
C ILE A 46 12.77 0.33 31.13
N CYS A 47 13.31 1.09 30.19
CA CYS A 47 13.26 0.75 28.76
C CYS A 47 13.93 -0.59 28.47
N VAL A 48 13.17 -1.58 27.97
CA VAL A 48 13.63 -2.94 27.60
C VAL A 48 14.60 -3.00 26.42
N ARG A 49 14.91 -1.85 25.82
CA ARG A 49 15.81 -1.74 24.65
C ARG A 49 17.17 -1.17 25.01
N CYS A 50 17.20 -0.10 25.80
CA CYS A 50 18.45 0.57 26.18
C CYS A 50 18.88 0.30 27.62
N HIS A 51 17.97 -0.15 28.49
CA HIS A 51 18.19 -0.46 29.90
C HIS A 51 18.74 0.73 30.72
N LYS A 52 18.55 1.96 30.22
CA LYS A 52 19.09 3.20 30.81
C LYS A 52 17.98 4.16 31.25
N ASN A 53 17.07 4.46 30.34
CA ASN A 53 16.03 5.46 30.55
C ASN A 53 14.74 4.81 31.05
N PRO A 54 13.91 5.54 31.82
CA PRO A 54 12.58 5.06 32.17
C PRO A 54 11.76 4.77 30.91
N ALA A 55 10.94 3.73 30.98
CA ALA A 55 9.93 3.48 29.98
C ALA A 55 8.80 4.52 30.10
N GLU A 56 8.23 4.88 28.95
CA GLU A 56 7.05 5.75 28.92
C GLU A 56 5.88 5.12 29.69
N PRO A 57 4.96 5.91 30.27
CA PRO A 57 3.78 5.39 30.97
C PRO A 57 3.00 4.38 30.11
N ASN A 58 2.70 3.21 30.67
CA ASN A 58 2.03 2.08 29.99
C ASN A 58 2.77 1.53 28.75
N LYS A 59 4.05 1.83 28.58
CA LYS A 59 4.90 1.27 27.51
C LYS A 59 6.10 0.53 28.11
N VAL A 60 6.84 -0.17 27.24
CA VAL A 60 8.05 -0.93 27.60
C VAL A 60 9.35 -0.29 27.08
N MET A 61 9.25 0.78 26.29
CA MET A 61 10.39 1.52 25.75
C MET A 61 10.32 2.99 26.19
N CYS A 62 11.49 3.62 26.30
CA CYS A 62 11.57 5.08 26.42
C CYS A 62 11.20 5.75 25.10
N LEU A 63 10.90 7.05 25.16
CA LEU A 63 10.51 7.88 24.02
C LEU A 63 11.48 7.73 22.84
N GLU A 64 12.77 7.93 23.07
CA GLU A 64 13.79 7.84 22.00
C GLU A 64 13.86 6.46 21.33
N CYS A 65 13.76 5.39 22.13
CA CYS A 65 13.82 4.03 21.61
C CYS A 65 12.57 3.67 20.83
N ALA A 66 11.40 4.19 21.26
CA ALA A 66 10.14 4.03 20.55
C ALA A 66 10.14 4.81 19.23
N ASP A 67 10.67 6.03 19.20
CA ASP A 67 10.76 6.85 17.98
C ASP A 67 11.69 6.21 16.94
N LYS A 68 12.88 5.79 17.37
CA LYS A 68 13.81 5.04 16.50
C LYS A 68 13.17 3.76 15.95
N ASP A 69 12.38 3.06 16.76
CA ASP A 69 11.65 1.86 16.31
C ASP A 69 10.58 2.18 15.28
N SER A 70 9.82 3.24 15.52
CA SER A 70 8.77 3.73 14.64
C SER A 70 9.33 4.16 13.28
N GLU A 71 10.43 4.93 13.28
CA GLU A 71 11.14 5.33 12.07
C GLU A 71 11.66 4.13 11.28
N GLN A 72 12.30 3.18 11.97
CA GLN A 72 12.82 1.97 11.32
C GLN A 72 11.67 1.12 10.76
N SER A 73 10.57 0.99 11.49
CA SER A 73 9.36 0.31 11.04
C SER A 73 8.73 0.99 9.83
N ARG A 74 8.72 2.32 9.77
CA ARG A 74 8.29 3.10 8.58
C ARG A 74 9.18 2.81 7.38
N LYS A 75 10.51 2.88 7.54
CA LYS A 75 11.50 2.58 6.48
C LYS A 75 11.35 1.13 5.98
N ASN A 76 11.17 0.18 6.89
CA ASN A 76 10.97 -1.24 6.55
C ASN A 76 9.66 -1.46 5.80
N ARG A 77 8.55 -0.82 6.21
CA ARG A 77 7.26 -0.87 5.49
C ARG A 77 7.40 -0.33 4.07
N GLN A 78 8.09 0.79 3.88
CA GLN A 78 8.33 1.37 2.56
C GLN A 78 9.16 0.43 1.67
N ARG A 79 10.32 -0.03 2.15
CA ARG A 79 11.19 -0.96 1.42
C ARG A 79 10.47 -2.26 1.06
N ASN A 80 9.70 -2.81 1.99
CA ASN A 80 8.91 -4.03 1.73
C ASN A 80 7.82 -3.79 0.69
N SER A 81 7.17 -2.62 0.72
CA SER A 81 6.18 -2.22 -0.29
C SER A 81 6.81 -2.11 -1.69
N GLU A 82 7.97 -1.46 -1.80
CA GLU A 82 8.71 -1.34 -3.07
C GLU A 82 9.17 -2.71 -3.59
N LYS A 83 9.73 -3.54 -2.71
CA LYS A 83 10.13 -4.91 -3.04
C LYS A 83 8.94 -5.76 -3.47
N GLN A 84 7.77 -5.56 -2.86
CA GLN A 84 6.54 -6.23 -3.24
C GLN A 84 6.05 -5.78 -4.62
N LYS A 85 5.98 -4.47 -4.87
CA LYS A 85 5.62 -3.91 -6.18
C LYS A 85 6.53 -4.43 -7.29
N LYS A 86 7.85 -4.47 -7.06
CA LYS A 86 8.82 -5.00 -8.04
C LYS A 86 8.58 -6.48 -8.33
N ARG A 87 8.32 -7.29 -7.30
CA ARG A 87 7.99 -8.71 -7.46
C ARG A 87 6.69 -8.92 -8.23
N ASP A 88 5.65 -8.16 -7.89
CA ASP A 88 4.34 -8.27 -8.54
C ASP A 88 4.38 -7.82 -10.00
N LEU A 89 5.13 -6.75 -10.30
CA LEU A 89 5.36 -6.30 -11.68
C LEU A 89 6.13 -7.34 -12.48
N GLY A 90 7.19 -7.92 -11.92
CA GLY A 90 7.94 -9.00 -12.56
C GLY A 90 7.06 -10.23 -12.83
N LYS A 91 6.21 -10.61 -11.88
CA LYS A 91 5.24 -11.70 -12.06
C LYS A 91 4.22 -11.38 -13.14
N TYR A 92 3.70 -10.16 -13.18
CA TYR A 92 2.77 -9.71 -14.21
C TYR A 92 3.39 -9.79 -15.61
N ASN A 93 4.61 -9.28 -15.79
CA ASN A 93 5.31 -9.30 -17.09
C ASN A 93 5.56 -10.73 -17.57
N ARG A 94 6.06 -11.61 -16.69
CA ARG A 94 6.26 -13.04 -17.03
C ARG A 94 4.98 -13.71 -17.50
N LEU A 95 3.86 -13.50 -16.78
CA LEU A 95 2.58 -14.07 -17.17
C LEU A 95 2.09 -13.51 -18.51
N LYS A 96 2.31 -12.21 -18.76
CA LYS A 96 1.97 -11.56 -20.03
C LYS A 96 2.77 -12.15 -21.20
N GLU A 97 4.08 -12.32 -21.04
CA GLU A 97 4.98 -12.91 -22.03
C GLU A 97 4.63 -14.35 -22.35
N MET A 98 4.30 -15.15 -21.33
CA MET A 98 3.84 -16.53 -21.50
C MET A 98 2.40 -16.65 -22.04
N GLY A 99 1.70 -15.54 -22.25
CA GLY A 99 0.30 -15.55 -22.68
C GLY A 99 -0.64 -16.19 -21.66
N ILE A 100 -0.33 -16.11 -20.36
CA ILE A 100 -1.15 -16.63 -19.27
C ILE A 100 -1.98 -15.49 -18.66
N CYS A 101 -3.22 -15.80 -18.27
CA CYS A 101 -4.11 -14.85 -17.61
C CYS A 101 -3.47 -14.27 -16.34
N THR A 102 -3.24 -12.96 -16.34
CA THR A 102 -2.67 -12.20 -15.20
C THR A 102 -3.59 -12.16 -13.98
N TYR A 103 -4.87 -12.50 -14.14
CA TYR A 103 -5.88 -12.50 -13.06
C TYR A 103 -5.96 -13.86 -12.35
N CYS A 104 -6.31 -14.93 -13.07
CA CYS A 104 -6.42 -16.27 -12.47
C CYS A 104 -5.10 -17.05 -12.45
N LYS A 105 -4.11 -16.68 -13.27
CA LYS A 105 -2.76 -17.30 -13.31
C LYS A 105 -2.74 -18.79 -13.71
N HIS A 106 -3.83 -19.29 -14.29
CA HIS A 106 -3.98 -20.70 -14.67
C HIS A 106 -4.27 -20.88 -16.17
N GLU A 107 -5.25 -20.15 -16.70
CA GLU A 107 -5.68 -20.28 -18.10
C GLU A 107 -4.88 -19.37 -19.03
N LYS A 108 -4.78 -19.75 -20.32
CA LYS A 108 -4.24 -18.88 -21.37
C LYS A 108 -5.06 -17.59 -21.49
N ALA A 109 -4.38 -16.48 -21.70
CA ALA A 109 -4.98 -15.20 -22.01
C ALA A 109 -5.57 -15.23 -23.44
N VAL A 110 -6.62 -14.45 -23.66
CA VAL A 110 -7.14 -14.24 -25.02
C VAL A 110 -6.11 -13.45 -25.83
N THR A 111 -5.95 -13.77 -27.11
CA THR A 111 -5.02 -13.07 -28.03
C THR A 111 -5.19 -11.55 -27.96
N GLY A 112 -4.08 -10.83 -27.78
CA GLY A 112 -4.08 -9.36 -27.63
C GLY A 112 -4.61 -8.85 -26.29
N LYS A 113 -4.93 -9.72 -25.32
CA LYS A 113 -5.37 -9.37 -23.96
C LYS A 113 -4.48 -10.03 -22.91
N THR A 114 -4.60 -9.57 -21.67
CA THR A 114 -3.82 -10.08 -20.52
C THR A 114 -4.61 -11.02 -19.61
N LYS A 115 -5.85 -11.36 -19.98
CA LYS A 115 -6.79 -12.15 -19.16
C LYS A 115 -7.49 -13.20 -20.02
N CYS A 116 -7.87 -14.32 -19.42
CA CYS A 116 -8.64 -15.37 -20.09
C CYS A 116 -10.11 -14.95 -20.30
N ALA A 117 -10.80 -15.67 -21.19
CA ALA A 117 -12.19 -15.40 -21.54
C ALA A 117 -13.12 -15.42 -20.32
N LYS A 118 -12.96 -16.41 -19.43
CA LYS A 118 -13.77 -16.53 -18.20
C LYS A 118 -13.60 -15.32 -17.27
N CYS A 119 -12.35 -14.89 -17.05
CA CYS A 119 -12.08 -13.72 -16.21
C CYS A 119 -12.61 -12.42 -16.84
N LEU A 120 -12.51 -12.29 -18.17
CA LEU A 120 -13.09 -11.16 -18.90
C LEU A 120 -14.62 -11.14 -18.77
N ALA A 121 -15.28 -12.28 -18.95
CA ALA A 121 -16.72 -12.42 -18.77
C ALA A 121 -17.16 -12.07 -17.33
N LYS A 122 -16.43 -12.56 -16.32
CA LYS A 122 -16.69 -12.22 -14.90
C LYS A 122 -16.59 -10.72 -14.65
N ILE A 123 -15.57 -10.05 -15.19
CA ILE A 123 -15.41 -8.60 -15.07
C ILE A 123 -16.54 -7.86 -15.79
N ARG A 124 -16.92 -8.31 -16.99
CA ARG A 124 -18.03 -7.75 -17.76
C ARG A 124 -19.34 -7.86 -17.00
N ASN A 125 -19.67 -9.04 -16.48
CA ASN A 125 -20.90 -9.26 -15.71
C ASN A 125 -20.95 -8.39 -14.45
N LYS A 126 -19.83 -8.25 -13.73
CA LYS A 126 -19.74 -7.35 -12.57
C LYS A 126 -19.94 -5.87 -12.94
N ARG A 127 -19.51 -5.44 -14.13
CA ARG A 127 -19.76 -4.08 -14.63
C ARG A 127 -21.22 -3.90 -15.03
N ASN A 128 -21.80 -4.89 -15.69
CA ASN A 128 -23.20 -4.87 -16.12
C ASN A 128 -24.16 -4.89 -14.92
N ALA A 129 -23.90 -5.71 -13.89
CA ALA A 129 -24.69 -5.72 -12.66
C ALA A 129 -24.64 -4.39 -11.87
N LYS A 130 -23.69 -3.50 -12.21
CA LYS A 130 -23.59 -2.15 -11.65
C LYS A 130 -24.16 -1.08 -12.58
N LYS A 131 -24.53 -1.42 -13.81
CA LYS A 131 -25.30 -0.48 -14.64
C LYS A 131 -26.66 -0.34 -13.98
N ALA A 132 -27.11 0.90 -13.84
CA ALA A 132 -28.52 1.16 -13.54
C ALA A 132 -29.33 0.89 -14.81
N ASP A 133 -30.61 0.59 -14.65
CA ASP A 133 -31.54 0.32 -15.75
C ASP A 133 -31.67 1.51 -16.70
N ILE A 134 -31.43 2.73 -16.19
CA ILE A 134 -31.47 3.98 -16.95
C ILE A 134 -30.06 4.38 -17.38
N GLU A 135 -29.92 4.68 -18.67
CA GLU A 135 -28.67 5.20 -19.23
C GLU A 135 -28.24 6.47 -18.52
N ARG A 136 -26.93 6.65 -18.30
CA ARG A 136 -26.39 7.76 -17.53
C ARG A 136 -26.85 9.13 -18.05
N SER A 137 -26.96 9.29 -19.36
CA SER A 137 -27.47 10.45 -20.10
C SER A 137 -28.91 10.80 -19.72
N GLU A 138 -29.78 9.80 -19.64
CA GLU A 138 -31.22 9.98 -19.43
C GLU A 138 -31.59 10.23 -17.97
N ARG A 139 -30.74 9.86 -17.02
CA ARG A 139 -31.02 9.98 -15.57
C ARG A 139 -31.51 11.37 -15.16
N VAL A 140 -30.96 12.43 -15.74
CA VAL A 140 -31.34 13.81 -15.40
C VAL A 140 -32.79 14.10 -15.79
N ALA A 141 -33.26 13.57 -16.91
CA ALA A 141 -34.65 13.74 -17.36
C ALA A 141 -35.63 13.05 -16.40
N TYR A 142 -35.24 11.90 -15.82
CA TYR A 142 -36.00 11.20 -14.78
C TYR A 142 -35.80 11.79 -13.37
N GLY A 143 -35.11 12.92 -13.24
CA GLY A 143 -34.85 13.56 -11.95
C GLY A 143 -33.86 12.79 -11.05
N ILE A 144 -33.04 11.92 -11.63
CA ILE A 144 -32.04 11.09 -10.93
C ILE A 144 -30.63 11.66 -11.17
N CYS A 145 -29.79 11.65 -10.15
CA CYS A 145 -28.42 12.15 -10.23
C CYS A 145 -27.61 11.49 -11.36
N TYR A 146 -27.03 12.32 -12.24
CA TYR A 146 -26.15 11.89 -13.33
C TYR A 146 -24.92 11.08 -12.87
N ILE A 147 -24.43 11.33 -11.66
CA ILE A 147 -23.20 10.72 -11.13
C ILE A 147 -23.51 9.39 -10.44
N CYS A 148 -24.30 9.41 -9.36
CA CYS A 148 -24.54 8.21 -8.57
C CYS A 148 -25.66 7.32 -9.14
N GLY A 149 -26.62 7.89 -9.88
CA GLY A 149 -27.79 7.17 -10.38
C GLY A 149 -28.71 6.62 -9.30
N LYS A 150 -28.73 7.22 -8.10
CA LYS A 150 -29.52 6.75 -6.95
C LYS A 150 -30.42 7.84 -6.37
N ASP A 151 -29.84 8.97 -6.02
CA ASP A 151 -30.55 10.06 -5.35
C ASP A 151 -31.18 11.02 -6.38
N LYS A 152 -32.21 11.78 -5.95
CA LYS A 152 -32.85 12.80 -6.78
C LYS A 152 -31.90 13.97 -7.07
N VAL A 153 -32.09 14.60 -8.22
CA VAL A 153 -31.38 15.83 -8.61
C VAL A 153 -31.81 17.02 -7.75
N MET A 154 -30.90 17.97 -7.55
CA MET A 154 -31.23 19.28 -6.99
C MET A 154 -31.82 20.20 -8.05
N ASN A 155 -32.62 21.18 -7.64
CA ASN A 155 -33.21 22.16 -8.55
C ASN A 155 -32.13 22.89 -9.38
N GLY A 156 -32.30 22.89 -10.70
CA GLY A 156 -31.37 23.52 -11.63
C GLY A 156 -30.00 22.85 -11.79
N LYS A 157 -29.77 21.66 -11.20
CA LYS A 157 -28.51 20.91 -11.31
C LYS A 157 -28.77 19.46 -11.72
N GLY A 158 -27.93 18.89 -12.58
CA GLY A 158 -28.04 17.47 -12.98
C GLY A 158 -27.56 16.44 -11.94
N VAL A 159 -27.35 16.83 -10.68
CA VAL A 159 -26.72 16.00 -9.63
C VAL A 159 -27.43 16.14 -8.29
N CYS A 160 -27.32 15.13 -7.42
CA CYS A 160 -27.81 15.20 -6.04
C CYS A 160 -26.85 15.99 -5.15
N GLU A 161 -27.34 16.40 -3.97
CA GLU A 161 -26.61 17.16 -2.95
C GLU A 161 -25.27 16.49 -2.57
N LYS A 162 -25.29 15.22 -2.18
CA LYS A 162 -24.09 14.46 -1.80
C LYS A 162 -23.03 14.42 -2.90
N CYS A 163 -23.46 14.30 -4.16
CA CYS A 163 -22.54 14.28 -5.29
C CYS A 163 -22.04 15.68 -5.64
N TYR A 164 -22.83 16.71 -5.38
CA TYR A 164 -22.44 18.10 -5.53
C TYR A 164 -21.37 18.49 -4.51
N GLU A 165 -21.60 18.26 -3.22
CA GLU A 165 -20.65 18.53 -2.13
C GLU A 165 -19.29 17.90 -2.39
N LYS A 166 -19.27 16.59 -2.68
CA LYS A 166 -18.03 15.86 -3.00
C LYS A 166 -17.29 16.46 -4.20
N ARG A 167 -18.04 16.95 -5.20
CA ARG A 167 -17.43 17.55 -6.38
C ARG A 167 -16.86 18.92 -6.05
N THR A 168 -17.55 19.73 -5.25
CA THR A 168 -17.06 21.02 -4.76
C THR A 168 -15.80 20.84 -3.91
N GLU A 169 -15.78 19.89 -2.98
CA GLU A 169 -14.58 19.53 -2.22
C GLU A 169 -13.42 19.10 -3.12
N SER A 170 -13.71 18.28 -4.14
CA SER A 170 -12.69 17.79 -5.06
C SER A 170 -12.14 18.90 -5.96
N ILE A 171 -12.99 19.82 -6.42
CA ILE A 171 -12.59 21.00 -7.18
C ILE A 171 -11.72 21.90 -6.31
N GLY A 172 -12.12 22.14 -5.05
CA GLY A 172 -11.32 22.85 -4.08
C GLY A 172 -9.90 22.27 -4.01
N LYS A 173 -9.79 20.94 -3.84
CA LYS A 173 -8.51 20.20 -3.80
C LYS A 173 -7.62 20.36 -5.02
N ILE A 174 -8.20 20.67 -6.17
CA ILE A 174 -7.47 20.80 -7.44
C ILE A 174 -7.16 22.27 -7.75
N MET A 175 -7.91 23.22 -7.19
CA MET A 175 -7.81 24.65 -7.49
C MET A 175 -6.43 25.25 -7.14
N TYR A 176 -5.73 24.67 -6.17
CA TYR A 176 -4.37 25.06 -5.74
C TYR A 176 -3.27 24.15 -6.27
N LEU A 177 -3.61 23.10 -7.04
CA LEU A 177 -2.60 22.39 -7.80
C LEU A 177 -2.20 23.27 -8.99
N PRO A 178 -0.90 23.54 -9.22
CA PRO A 178 -0.48 24.24 -10.42
C PRO A 178 -1.05 23.49 -11.61
N GLY A 179 -1.81 24.18 -12.46
CA GLY A 179 -2.32 23.60 -13.70
C GLY A 179 -1.14 22.99 -14.43
N SER A 180 -1.21 21.69 -14.74
CA SER A 180 -0.14 21.07 -15.51
C SER A 180 -0.23 21.62 -16.93
N ASP A 181 0.43 22.74 -17.18
CA ASP A 181 0.65 23.32 -18.51
C ASP A 181 1.62 22.46 -19.33
N PHE A 182 1.89 21.22 -18.89
CA PHE A 182 2.64 20.20 -19.60
C PHE A 182 2.26 20.14 -21.10
N TRP A 183 0.97 20.15 -21.42
CA TRP A 183 0.50 20.12 -22.80
C TRP A 183 0.72 21.45 -23.56
N ARG A 184 0.74 22.60 -22.87
CA ARG A 184 1.10 23.90 -23.48
C ARG A 184 2.60 24.01 -23.69
N ASN A 185 3.41 23.53 -22.75
CA ASN A 185 4.88 23.56 -22.78
C ASN A 185 5.47 22.61 -23.84
N GLU A 186 4.81 21.49 -24.15
CA GLU A 186 5.25 20.57 -25.21
C GLU A 186 4.72 20.94 -26.61
N ASN A 187 3.66 21.76 -26.71
CA ASN A 187 3.02 22.09 -27.98
C ASN A 187 3.68 23.28 -28.69
N LYS A 188 4.86 23.03 -29.23
CA LYS A 188 5.69 23.97 -30.02
C LYS A 188 5.08 24.35 -31.38
N LEU A 189 3.98 23.72 -31.80
CA LEU A 189 3.28 24.03 -33.05
C LEU A 189 2.38 25.27 -32.91
N ILE A 190 1.83 25.51 -31.72
CA ILE A 190 0.86 26.58 -31.47
C ILE A 190 1.51 27.74 -30.70
N PHE A 191 2.41 27.44 -29.77
CA PHE A 191 3.07 28.43 -28.92
C PHE A 191 4.56 28.45 -29.24
N VAL A 192 4.95 29.26 -30.23
CA VAL A 192 6.36 29.53 -30.53
C VAL A 192 6.89 30.41 -29.40
N ASN A 193 7.93 29.94 -28.69
CA ASN A 193 8.59 30.73 -27.65
C ASN A 193 9.00 32.10 -28.24
N GLY A 194 8.37 33.16 -27.75
CA GLY A 194 8.74 34.52 -28.08
C GLY A 194 10.16 34.79 -27.59
N GLY A 195 11.12 34.65 -28.50
CA GLY A 195 12.41 35.32 -28.40
C GLY A 195 12.18 36.82 -28.52
N GLY A 196 11.87 37.47 -27.40
CA GLY A 196 11.97 38.91 -27.25
C GLY A 196 13.42 39.28 -26.94
N LYS A 197 14.01 40.08 -27.82
CA LYS A 197 15.27 40.80 -27.61
C LYS A 197 15.25 41.66 -26.36
#